data_AF-A0A960A0W9-F1
#
_entry.id   AF-A0A960A0W9-F1
#
_cell.length_a   1.000
_cell.length_b   1.000
_cell.length_c   1.000
_cell.angle_alpha   90.00
_cell.angle_beta   90.00
_cell.angle_gamma   90.00
#
_symmetry.space_group_name_H-M   'P 1'
#
loop_
_entity.id
_entity.type
_entity.pdbx_description
1 polymer ?
#
loop_
_entity_poly.entity_id
_entity_poly.type
_entity_poly.pdbx_seq_one_letter_code
_entity_poly.pdbx_strand_id
1 'polypeptide(L)'
;MLTMAPGQSLTPEQVGVVGRLVGAAVPDLDPKNVQITDTRGNTLAAADGTFSSQANTRIALETAYEQAKQRKLQGLMDQILGPGNAVVAYNATLDLDKRSVESETYQPKSKVPLEQTKTVEKMRNNAGRTGAVVGVTPNSPGNTFPQSNAAGGGRVTYDRTQDQVKNGVNRTRSSAEVTPGSIVNQSVAVTISDKVPAATVTALQDQIQKAIGFAANRDQVSVKQVAFGPDSLVVQEAQASGDAAAAEKKGLLASPAFTPVNIAKTTIAIIGLLLVLFLARRSLRRRQTGLEGILPELLESGPVPVAALQEPAAPQAAQLMGLVKSPIEKQMEELALRKPDDMAKLIRGWLTQR
;
A
#
# COMPACT_ATOMS: atom_id res chain seq x y z
N MET A 1 5.69 -8.06 -27.47
CA MET A 1 4.22 -8.26 -27.50
C MET A 1 3.95 -9.74 -27.74
N LEU A 2 3.07 -10.36 -26.96
CA LEU A 2 2.73 -11.78 -27.04
C LEU A 2 1.31 -11.93 -27.59
N THR A 3 1.10 -12.95 -28.42
CA THR A 3 -0.23 -13.34 -28.91
C THR A 3 -0.58 -14.69 -28.28
N MET A 4 -1.65 -14.71 -27.49
CA MET A 4 -2.13 -15.94 -26.84
C MET A 4 -3.21 -16.61 -27.67
N ALA A 5 -3.33 -17.93 -27.55
CA ALA A 5 -4.47 -18.65 -28.10
C ALA A 5 -5.78 -18.20 -27.41
N PRO A 6 -6.94 -18.28 -28.10
CA PRO A 6 -8.21 -17.86 -27.52
C PRO A 6 -8.49 -18.56 -26.18
N GLY A 7 -8.81 -17.77 -25.14
CA GLY A 7 -9.13 -18.27 -23.80
C GLY A 7 -7.94 -18.66 -22.92
N GLN A 8 -6.70 -18.56 -23.42
CA GLN A 8 -5.49 -18.84 -22.64
C GLN A 8 -4.94 -17.55 -22.01
N SER A 9 -4.40 -17.67 -20.80
CA SER A 9 -3.63 -16.62 -20.11
C SER A 9 -2.32 -17.20 -19.57
N LEU A 10 -1.26 -16.40 -19.59
CA LEU A 10 0.02 -16.78 -19.01
C LEU A 10 0.02 -16.50 -17.51
N THR A 11 0.61 -17.40 -16.72
CA THR A 11 0.83 -17.15 -15.30
C THR A 11 1.95 -16.14 -15.09
N PRO A 12 1.98 -15.39 -13.96
CA PRO A 12 3.06 -14.45 -13.68
C PRO A 12 4.46 -15.08 -13.73
N GLU A 13 4.58 -16.35 -13.34
CA GLU A 13 5.82 -17.11 -13.42
C GLU A 13 6.27 -17.33 -14.86
N GLN A 14 5.34 -17.74 -15.75
CA GLN A 14 5.63 -17.95 -17.17
C GLN A 14 6.06 -16.64 -17.86
N VAL A 15 5.39 -15.53 -17.54
CA VAL A 15 5.76 -14.21 -18.05
C VAL A 15 7.19 -13.83 -17.60
N GLY A 16 7.54 -14.11 -16.34
CA GLY A 16 8.89 -13.87 -15.82
C GLY A 16 9.97 -14.77 -16.44
N VAL A 17 9.63 -15.98 -16.88
CA VAL A 17 10.55 -16.84 -17.65
C VAL A 17 10.80 -16.24 -19.04
N VAL A 18 9.73 -15.81 -19.74
CA VAL A 18 9.87 -15.17 -21.05
C VAL A 18 10.72 -13.90 -20.98
N GLY A 19 10.49 -13.05 -19.98
CA GLY A 19 11.29 -11.82 -19.79
C GLY A 19 12.77 -12.09 -19.56
N ARG A 20 13.10 -13.10 -18.75
CA ARG A 20 14.50 -13.52 -18.50
C ARG A 20 15.15 -14.14 -19.74
N LEU A 21 14.41 -14.94 -20.51
CA LEU A 21 14.91 -15.52 -21.75
C LEU A 21 15.24 -14.44 -22.78
N VAL A 22 14.37 -13.45 -22.93
CA VAL A 22 14.58 -12.32 -23.85
C VAL A 22 15.73 -11.43 -23.36
N GLY A 23 15.81 -11.14 -22.06
CA GLY A 23 16.91 -10.38 -21.48
C GLY A 23 18.26 -11.07 -21.67
N ALA A 24 18.34 -12.39 -21.49
CA ALA A 24 19.56 -13.16 -21.71
C ALA A 24 19.95 -13.29 -23.20
N ALA A 25 19.00 -13.12 -24.12
CA ALA A 25 19.25 -13.20 -25.56
C ALA A 25 19.87 -11.91 -26.14
N VAL A 26 19.85 -10.80 -25.41
CA VAL A 26 20.39 -9.50 -25.84
C VAL A 26 21.54 -9.10 -24.91
N PRO A 27 22.78 -8.90 -25.42
CA PRO A 27 23.89 -8.40 -24.61
C PRO A 27 23.54 -7.08 -23.91
N ASP A 28 23.97 -6.93 -22.65
CA ASP A 28 23.77 -5.74 -21.82
C ASP A 28 22.30 -5.31 -21.57
N LEU A 29 21.32 -6.18 -21.84
CA LEU A 29 19.91 -5.93 -21.51
C LEU A 29 19.55 -6.52 -20.15
N ASP A 30 19.28 -5.66 -19.15
CA ASP A 30 18.71 -6.13 -17.88
C ASP A 30 17.28 -6.68 -18.13
N PRO A 31 16.96 -7.92 -17.70
CA PRO A 31 15.61 -8.48 -17.81
C PRO A 31 14.50 -7.61 -17.22
N LYS A 32 14.82 -6.71 -16.27
CA LYS A 32 13.89 -5.74 -15.69
C LYS A 32 13.45 -4.64 -16.68
N ASN A 33 14.22 -4.43 -17.74
CA ASN A 33 13.94 -3.43 -18.78
C ASN A 33 13.09 -4.01 -19.93
N VAL A 34 12.58 -5.23 -19.79
CA VAL A 34 11.75 -5.91 -20.79
C VAL A 34 10.27 -5.75 -20.46
N GLN A 35 9.52 -5.05 -21.32
CA GLN A 35 8.07 -4.93 -21.19
C GLN A 35 7.35 -6.01 -22.00
N ILE A 36 6.42 -6.72 -21.37
CA ILE A 36 5.63 -7.76 -22.02
C ILE A 36 4.17 -7.34 -22.02
N THR A 37 3.59 -7.18 -23.21
CA THR A 37 2.19 -6.81 -23.42
C THR A 37 1.46 -7.87 -24.25
N ASP A 38 0.18 -8.08 -23.96
CA ASP A 38 -0.75 -8.93 -24.72
C ASP A 38 -1.40 -8.16 -25.88
N THR A 39 -1.94 -8.86 -26.88
CA THR A 39 -2.69 -8.29 -28.01
C THR A 39 -3.94 -7.52 -27.60
N ARG A 40 -4.45 -7.75 -26.39
CA ARG A 40 -5.58 -7.01 -25.80
C ARG A 40 -5.17 -5.72 -25.09
N GLY A 41 -3.89 -5.35 -25.12
CA GLY A 41 -3.37 -4.15 -24.44
C GLY A 41 -3.05 -4.33 -22.96
N ASN A 42 -3.17 -5.55 -22.43
CA ASN A 42 -2.80 -5.84 -21.04
C ASN A 42 -1.28 -5.92 -20.89
N THR A 43 -0.71 -5.14 -19.97
CA THR A 43 0.71 -5.26 -19.61
C THR A 43 0.88 -6.41 -18.63
N LEU A 44 1.58 -7.45 -19.04
CA LEU A 44 1.86 -8.66 -18.25
C LEU A 44 3.14 -8.53 -17.42
N ALA A 45 4.13 -7.79 -17.94
CA ALA A 45 5.32 -7.36 -17.20
C ALA A 45 5.63 -5.91 -17.56
N ALA A 46 5.78 -5.05 -16.54
CA ALA A 46 6.17 -3.65 -16.72
C ALA A 46 7.71 -3.57 -16.82
N ALA A 47 8.22 -2.84 -17.82
CA ALA A 47 9.62 -2.44 -17.89
C ALA A 47 9.82 -1.26 -16.96
N ASP A 48 9.95 -1.57 -15.68
CA ASP A 48 10.51 -0.71 -14.67
C ASP A 48 10.61 -1.62 -13.45
N GLY A 49 11.80 -1.70 -12.85
CA GLY A 49 11.97 -2.34 -11.54
C GLY A 49 11.09 -1.74 -10.43
N THR A 50 10.22 -0.78 -10.76
CA THR A 50 9.23 -0.09 -9.94
C THR A 50 7.88 -0.82 -9.95
N PHE A 51 7.88 -1.99 -9.33
CA PHE A 51 6.90 -2.39 -8.31
C PHE A 51 5.44 -1.85 -8.36
N SER A 52 4.72 -2.13 -9.44
CA SER A 52 3.36 -2.67 -9.26
C SER A 52 3.43 -4.13 -8.76
N SER A 53 4.55 -4.82 -8.99
CA SER A 53 4.76 -6.21 -8.56
C SER A 53 5.05 -6.38 -7.07
N GLN A 54 5.68 -5.45 -6.33
CA GLN A 54 5.97 -5.67 -4.89
C GLN A 54 4.71 -5.48 -4.08
N ALA A 55 3.91 -4.44 -4.35
CA ALA A 55 2.62 -4.27 -3.70
C ALA A 55 1.71 -5.47 -3.98
N ASN A 56 1.63 -5.91 -5.25
CA ASN A 56 0.87 -7.11 -5.61
C ASN A 56 1.47 -8.40 -5.00
N THR A 57 2.80 -8.50 -4.86
CA THR A 57 3.47 -9.64 -4.21
C THR A 57 3.21 -9.63 -2.71
N ARG A 58 3.21 -8.46 -2.06
CA ARG A 58 2.87 -8.28 -0.64
C ARG A 58 1.42 -8.72 -0.41
N ILE A 59 0.48 -8.20 -1.19
CA ILE A 59 -0.93 -8.59 -1.14
C ILE A 59 -1.08 -10.10 -1.39
N ALA A 60 -0.43 -10.65 -2.42
CA ALA A 60 -0.52 -12.08 -2.72
C ALA A 60 0.03 -12.95 -1.58
N LEU A 61 1.13 -12.54 -0.94
CA LEU A 61 1.73 -13.26 0.18
C LEU A 61 0.85 -13.20 1.42
N GLU A 62 0.28 -12.02 1.72
CA GLU A 62 -0.69 -11.84 2.80
C GLU A 62 -1.94 -12.71 2.56
N THR A 63 -2.55 -12.62 1.37
CA THR A 63 -3.71 -13.45 1.01
C THR A 63 -3.40 -14.94 1.07
N ALA A 64 -2.22 -15.38 0.59
CA ALA A 64 -1.83 -16.78 0.67
C ALA A 64 -1.67 -17.25 2.13
N TYR A 65 -1.06 -16.42 2.97
CA TYR A 65 -0.92 -16.69 4.41
C TYR A 65 -2.29 -16.75 5.10
N GLU A 66 -3.16 -15.78 4.81
CA GLU A 66 -4.52 -15.72 5.35
C GLU A 66 -5.33 -16.95 4.96
N GLN A 67 -5.34 -17.32 3.68
CA GLN A 67 -6.04 -18.51 3.20
C GLN A 67 -5.49 -19.79 3.83
N ALA A 68 -4.16 -19.92 3.98
CA ALA A 68 -3.56 -21.08 4.62
C ALA A 68 -4.01 -21.21 6.09
N LYS A 69 -4.03 -20.10 6.83
CA LYS A 69 -4.49 -20.07 8.23
C LYS A 69 -6.00 -20.29 8.34
N GLN A 70 -6.79 -19.66 7.48
CA GLN A 70 -8.23 -19.84 7.40
C GLN A 70 -8.59 -21.30 7.15
N ARG A 71 -7.97 -21.95 6.16
CA ARG A 71 -8.21 -23.39 5.86
C ARG A 71 -7.85 -24.28 7.04
N LYS A 72 -6.72 -24.01 7.71
CA LYS A 72 -6.31 -24.78 8.89
C LYS A 72 -7.32 -24.63 10.03
N LEU A 73 -7.80 -23.41 10.27
CA LEU A 73 -8.76 -23.14 11.33
C LEU A 73 -10.15 -23.69 10.99
N GLN A 74 -10.60 -23.53 9.73
CA GLN A 74 -11.83 -24.11 9.22
C GLN A 74 -11.83 -25.64 9.37
N GLY A 75 -10.77 -26.34 8.94
CA GLY A 75 -10.67 -27.79 9.09
C GLY A 75 -10.68 -28.26 10.54
N LEU A 76 -10.11 -27.47 11.47
CA LEU A 76 -10.21 -27.74 12.90
C LEU A 76 -11.64 -27.59 13.42
N MET A 77 -12.35 -26.53 12.99
CA MET A 77 -13.76 -26.34 13.36
C MET A 77 -14.66 -27.42 12.77
N ASP A 78 -14.44 -27.82 11.52
CA ASP A 78 -15.20 -28.88 10.84
C ASP A 78 -15.01 -30.24 11.55
N GLN A 79 -13.82 -30.51 12.08
CA GLN A 79 -13.55 -31.75 12.84
C GLN A 79 -14.25 -31.77 14.22
N ILE A 80 -14.46 -30.62 14.85
CA ILE A 80 -15.09 -30.52 16.18
C ILE A 80 -16.61 -30.42 16.07
N LEU A 81 -17.11 -29.61 15.13
CA LEU A 81 -18.53 -29.24 15.02
C LEU A 81 -19.25 -29.92 13.86
N GLY A 82 -18.51 -30.53 12.93
CA GLY A 82 -19.04 -31.07 11.68
C GLY A 82 -18.99 -30.05 10.53
N PRO A 83 -18.93 -30.52 9.27
CA PRO A 83 -18.85 -29.64 8.11
C PRO A 83 -20.08 -28.74 8.01
N GLY A 84 -19.87 -27.46 7.68
CA GLY A 84 -20.94 -26.47 7.50
C GLY A 84 -21.50 -25.87 8.80
N ASN A 85 -21.04 -26.33 9.97
CA ASN A 85 -21.50 -25.79 11.26
C ASN A 85 -20.63 -24.65 11.81
N ALA A 86 -19.59 -24.24 11.08
CA ALA A 86 -18.79 -23.06 11.37
C ALA A 86 -18.28 -22.40 10.09
N VAL A 87 -18.17 -21.07 10.12
CA VAL A 87 -17.53 -20.27 9.07
C VAL A 87 -16.45 -19.43 9.72
N VAL A 88 -15.22 -19.60 9.24
CA VAL A 88 -14.05 -18.89 9.74
C VAL A 88 -13.60 -17.84 8.71
N ALA A 89 -13.44 -16.60 9.17
CA ALA A 89 -12.72 -15.56 8.46
C ALA A 89 -11.44 -15.21 9.23
N TYR A 90 -10.32 -15.16 8.52
CA TYR A 90 -9.01 -14.83 9.08
C TYR A 90 -8.39 -13.72 8.25
N ASN A 91 -7.98 -12.63 8.91
CA ASN A 91 -7.22 -11.54 8.29
C ASN A 91 -5.93 -11.33 9.09
N ALA A 92 -4.83 -11.06 8.40
CA ALA A 92 -3.55 -10.80 9.04
C ALA A 92 -2.71 -9.79 8.25
N THR A 93 -2.16 -8.82 8.96
CA THR A 93 -1.16 -7.90 8.39
C THR A 93 0.23 -8.39 8.72
N LEU A 94 1.08 -8.53 7.71
CA LEU A 94 2.45 -9.01 7.86
C LEU A 94 3.46 -7.86 7.71
N ASP A 95 4.49 -7.85 8.56
CA ASP A 95 5.63 -6.97 8.38
C ASP A 95 6.57 -7.61 7.37
N LEU A 96 6.46 -7.17 6.12
CA LEU A 96 7.27 -7.64 5.01
C LEU A 96 8.51 -6.76 4.77
N ASP A 97 8.82 -5.87 5.71
CA ASP A 97 9.99 -5.01 5.60
C ASP A 97 11.25 -5.75 6.08
N LYS A 98 12.26 -5.74 5.23
CA LYS A 98 13.60 -6.20 5.58
C LYS A 98 14.32 -5.07 6.31
N ARG A 99 14.68 -5.28 7.58
CA ARG A 99 15.39 -4.28 8.40
C ARG A 99 16.75 -4.81 8.83
N SER A 100 17.80 -4.03 8.62
CA SER A 100 19.13 -4.30 9.19
C SER A 100 19.32 -3.40 10.40
N VAL A 101 19.41 -4.00 11.58
CA VAL A 101 19.63 -3.28 12.83
C VAL A 101 21.10 -3.41 13.19
N GLU A 102 21.79 -2.27 13.26
CA GLU A 102 23.14 -2.19 13.79
C GLU A 102 23.11 -1.45 15.12
N SER A 103 23.58 -2.11 16.18
CA SER A 103 23.70 -1.52 17.50
C SER A 103 25.16 -1.55 17.94
N GLU A 104 25.67 -0.40 18.34
CA GLU A 104 27.00 -0.25 18.93
C GLU A 104 26.83 0.20 20.38
N THR A 105 27.20 -0.67 21.32
CA THR A 105 27.13 -0.36 22.75
C THR A 105 28.53 -0.24 23.32
N TYR A 106 28.81 0.91 23.94
CA TYR A 106 30.05 1.18 24.65
C TYR A 106 29.84 0.93 26.15
N GLN A 107 30.64 0.05 26.74
CA GLN A 107 30.60 -0.21 28.18
C GLN A 107 31.80 0.49 28.86
N PRO A 108 31.61 1.62 29.55
CA PRO A 108 32.70 2.41 30.12
C PRO A 108 33.32 1.82 31.41
N LYS A 109 33.12 0.52 31.68
CA LYS A 109 33.59 -0.14 32.91
C LYS A 109 34.90 -0.93 32.73
N SER A 110 35.83 -0.47 31.90
CA SER A 110 37.19 -1.01 31.99
C SER A 110 37.85 -0.49 33.27
N LYS A 111 38.05 -1.36 34.24
CA LYS A 111 38.82 -1.06 35.46
C LYS A 111 40.34 -1.11 35.24
N VAL A 112 40.78 -1.47 34.03
CA VAL A 112 42.19 -1.61 33.67
C VAL A 112 42.53 -0.58 32.59
N PRO A 113 43.44 0.36 32.86
CA PRO A 113 44.00 1.24 31.84
C PRO A 113 44.66 0.42 30.74
N LEU A 114 44.40 0.78 29.48
CA LEU A 114 45.10 0.20 28.33
C LEU A 114 46.54 0.72 28.25
N GLU A 115 46.75 1.98 28.64
CA GLU A 115 48.05 2.64 28.67
C GLU A 115 48.09 3.59 29.86
N GLN A 116 49.18 3.60 30.61
CA GLN A 116 49.40 4.54 31.70
C GLN A 116 50.83 5.09 31.62
N THR A 117 50.94 6.39 31.40
CA THR A 117 52.21 7.11 31.36
C THR A 117 52.28 8.04 32.56
N LYS A 118 53.28 7.85 33.42
CA LYS A 118 53.52 8.68 34.60
C LYS A 118 54.89 9.34 34.50
N THR A 119 54.90 10.65 34.30
CA THR A 119 56.12 11.46 34.27
C THR A 119 56.27 12.17 35.60
N VAL A 120 57.36 11.92 36.31
CA VAL A 120 57.69 12.56 37.59
C VAL A 120 59.01 13.31 37.41
N GLU A 121 58.96 14.63 37.44
CA GLU A 121 60.13 15.50 37.46
C GLU A 121 60.30 16.06 38.87
N LYS A 122 61.48 15.85 39.46
CA LYS A 122 61.84 16.44 40.76
C LYS A 122 63.17 17.15 40.62
N MET A 123 63.20 18.47 40.77
CA MET A 123 64.42 19.24 40.96
C MET A 123 64.51 19.70 42.41
N ARG A 124 65.64 19.38 43.04
CA ARG A 124 66.00 19.91 44.36
C ARG A 124 67.31 20.67 44.22
N ASN A 125 67.25 21.97 44.45
CA ASN A 125 68.47 22.77 44.57
C ASN A 125 68.80 22.91 46.05
N ASN A 126 69.92 22.32 46.49
CA ASN A 126 70.45 22.54 47.82
C ASN A 126 71.46 23.68 47.76
N ALA A 127 71.02 24.90 48.05
CA ALA A 127 71.90 26.06 48.18
C ALA A 127 72.75 25.95 49.46
N GLY A 128 73.74 25.06 49.46
CA GLY A 128 74.86 25.10 50.38
C GLY A 128 75.97 25.94 49.76
N ARG A 129 76.10 27.21 50.16
CA ARG A 129 77.25 28.05 49.77
C ARG A 129 78.36 27.93 50.80
N THR A 130 79.49 27.37 50.40
CA THR A 130 80.81 27.82 50.87
C THR A 130 81.68 27.98 49.62
N GLY A 131 82.05 29.21 49.31
CA GLY A 131 82.86 29.54 48.13
C GLY A 131 82.63 30.97 47.67
N ALA A 132 83.52 31.87 48.10
CA ALA A 132 83.58 33.26 47.68
C ALA A 132 83.85 33.38 46.17
N VAL A 133 83.27 34.40 45.53
CA VAL A 133 83.55 34.74 44.12
C VAL A 133 84.85 35.54 44.07
N VAL A 134 85.91 34.93 43.55
CA VAL A 134 87.15 35.60 43.13
C VAL A 134 86.91 36.33 41.82
N GLY A 135 87.49 37.53 41.72
CA GLY A 135 87.13 38.59 40.79
C GLY A 135 87.16 38.27 39.30
N VAL A 136 86.23 38.91 38.59
CA VAL A 136 86.33 39.16 37.14
C VAL A 136 86.05 40.65 36.92
N THR A 137 87.11 41.39 36.59
CA THR A 137 87.03 42.79 36.16
C THR A 137 86.47 42.83 34.72
N PRO A 138 85.50 43.71 34.39
CA PRO A 138 84.96 43.79 33.04
C PRO A 138 85.88 44.62 32.13
N ASN A 139 86.50 43.98 31.14
CA ASN A 139 87.23 44.66 30.06
C ASN A 139 86.28 45.01 28.90
N SER A 140 85.43 46.03 29.10
CA SER A 140 84.82 46.77 27.99
C SER A 140 84.24 48.10 28.49
N PRO A 141 84.62 49.26 27.94
CA PRO A 141 84.05 50.55 28.32
C PRO A 141 82.67 50.69 27.66
N GLY A 142 81.59 50.53 28.44
CA GLY A 142 80.25 50.90 27.96
C GLY A 142 79.04 50.18 28.55
N ASN A 143 79.21 49.08 29.30
CA ASN A 143 78.05 48.34 29.83
C ASN A 143 77.95 48.43 31.35
N THR A 144 77.26 49.46 31.83
CA THR A 144 76.69 49.49 33.19
C THR A 144 75.52 48.52 33.27
N PHE A 145 75.78 47.27 33.65
CA PHE A 145 74.71 46.40 34.12
C PHE A 145 74.38 46.74 35.57
N PRO A 146 73.11 46.97 35.95
CA PRO A 146 72.77 47.16 37.36
C PRO A 146 73.10 45.90 38.14
N GLN A 147 74.02 46.03 39.10
CA GLN A 147 74.36 44.99 40.07
C GLN A 147 73.14 44.74 40.97
N SER A 148 72.38 43.68 40.68
CA SER A 148 71.36 43.20 41.61
C SER A 148 72.05 42.51 42.78
N ASN A 149 72.02 43.14 43.96
CA ASN A 149 72.27 42.47 45.23
C ASN A 149 71.19 41.40 45.46
N ALA A 150 71.42 40.18 44.98
CA ALA A 150 70.61 39.03 45.36
C ALA A 150 71.22 38.38 46.60
N ALA A 151 70.92 38.96 47.77
CA ALA A 151 70.98 38.25 49.03
C ALA A 151 69.73 37.35 49.12
N GLY A 152 69.92 36.03 49.07
CA GLY A 152 68.82 35.08 49.23
C GLY A 152 69.06 33.76 48.50
N GLY A 153 69.88 32.89 49.07
CA GLY A 153 69.96 31.49 48.67
C GLY A 153 68.70 30.74 49.12
N GLY A 154 67.57 30.96 48.47
CA GLY A 154 66.34 30.22 48.72
C GLY A 154 66.43 28.80 48.14
N ARG A 155 66.08 27.79 48.93
CA ARG A 155 65.94 26.41 48.46
C ARG A 155 64.82 26.37 47.42
N VAL A 156 65.16 26.13 46.15
CA VAL A 156 64.18 25.91 45.09
C VAL A 156 63.89 24.41 45.01
N THR A 157 62.63 24.04 45.27
CA THR A 157 62.11 22.69 45.08
C THR A 157 61.06 22.76 43.99
N TYR A 158 61.23 21.97 42.92
CA TYR A 158 60.28 21.83 41.84
C TYR A 158 59.88 20.36 41.75
N ASP A 159 58.60 20.08 41.93
CA ASP A 159 58.04 18.75 41.73
C ASP A 159 56.91 18.89 40.69
N ARG A 160 57.05 18.23 39.55
CA ARG A 160 56.00 18.08 38.53
C ARG A 160 55.66 16.59 38.42
N THR A 161 54.39 16.27 38.57
CA THR A 161 53.86 14.94 38.26
C THR A 161 52.81 15.08 37.18
N GLN A 162 52.96 14.36 36.08
CA GLN A 162 52.01 14.29 34.98
C GLN A 162 51.60 12.83 34.78
N ASP A 163 50.32 12.56 35.05
CA ASP A 163 49.70 11.24 34.86
C ASP A 163 48.80 11.29 33.61
N GLN A 164 49.06 10.43 32.63
CA GLN A 164 48.21 10.19 31.47
C GLN A 164 47.69 8.75 31.50
N VAL A 165 46.37 8.58 31.43
CA VAL A 165 45.72 7.26 31.49
C VAL A 165 44.80 7.11 30.28
N LYS A 166 45.08 6.11 29.43
CA LYS A 166 44.23 5.74 28.29
C LYS A 166 43.41 4.52 28.69
N ASN A 167 42.09 4.68 28.80
CA ASN A 167 41.20 3.57 29.12
C ASN A 167 40.72 2.89 27.82
N GLY A 168 40.78 1.56 27.77
CA GLY A 168 40.07 0.80 26.75
C GLY A 168 38.57 0.86 27.03
N VAL A 169 37.75 1.08 26.01
CA VAL A 169 36.30 0.98 26.12
C VAL A 169 35.87 -0.29 25.40
N ASN A 170 35.17 -1.18 26.11
CA ASN A 170 34.60 -2.36 25.49
C ASN A 170 33.52 -1.92 24.51
N ARG A 171 33.67 -2.33 23.25
CA ARG A 171 32.70 -2.13 22.20
C ARG A 171 32.03 -3.46 21.87
N THR A 172 30.72 -3.51 22.02
CA THR A 172 29.90 -4.60 21.49
C THR A 172 29.16 -4.10 20.26
N ARG A 173 29.48 -4.65 19.09
CA ARG A 173 28.74 -4.43 17.85
C ARG A 173 27.79 -5.60 17.63
N SER A 174 26.49 -5.32 17.62
CA SER A 174 25.46 -6.28 17.25
C SER A 174 24.91 -5.90 15.88
N SER A 175 24.93 -6.84 14.95
CA SER A 175 24.27 -6.70 13.65
C SER A 175 23.21 -7.79 13.57
N ALA A 176 21.96 -7.37 13.41
CA ALA A 176 20.82 -8.26 13.30
C ALA A 176 20.04 -7.94 12.03
N GLU A 177 19.88 -8.94 11.17
CA GLU A 177 19.04 -8.86 9.98
C GLU A 177 17.64 -9.40 10.34
N VAL A 178 16.66 -8.50 10.39
CA VAL A 178 15.26 -8.84 10.64
C VAL A 178 14.68 -9.40 9.35
N THR A 179 14.32 -10.68 9.39
CA THR A 179 13.69 -11.37 8.27
C THR A 179 12.22 -10.92 8.14
N PRO A 180 11.75 -10.60 6.93
CA PRO A 180 10.34 -10.25 6.71
C PRO A 180 9.42 -11.45 6.99
N GLY A 181 8.19 -11.17 7.43
CA GLY A 181 7.16 -12.18 7.71
C GLY A 181 6.69 -12.25 9.17
N SER A 182 7.03 -11.26 10.00
CA SER A 182 6.46 -11.18 11.36
C SER A 182 5.02 -10.67 11.31
N ILE A 183 4.17 -11.13 12.24
CA ILE A 183 2.75 -10.75 12.27
C ILE A 183 2.61 -9.41 12.99
N VAL A 184 2.14 -8.39 12.28
CA VAL A 184 1.85 -7.05 12.83
C VAL A 184 0.53 -7.06 13.56
N ASN A 185 -0.50 -7.67 12.98
CA ASN A 185 -1.78 -7.94 13.64
C ASN A 185 -2.53 -9.10 12.97
N GLN A 186 -3.44 -9.71 13.72
CA GLN A 186 -4.35 -10.72 13.18
C GLN A 186 -5.73 -10.57 13.81
N SER A 187 -6.75 -10.78 12.97
CA SER A 187 -8.16 -10.70 13.34
C SER A 187 -8.85 -11.97 12.89
N VAL A 188 -9.50 -12.64 13.84
CA VAL A 188 -10.21 -13.90 13.60
C VAL A 188 -11.67 -13.72 13.97
N ALA A 189 -12.54 -13.95 12.99
CA ALA A 189 -13.98 -13.99 13.20
C ALA A 189 -14.48 -15.41 12.94
N VAL A 190 -15.06 -16.03 13.95
CA VAL A 190 -15.65 -17.36 13.87
C VAL A 190 -17.14 -17.25 14.09
N THR A 191 -17.90 -17.71 13.10
CA THR A 191 -19.35 -17.77 13.16
C THR A 191 -19.73 -19.23 13.32
N ILE A 192 -20.55 -19.55 14.33
CA ILE A 192 -20.95 -20.93 14.68
C ILE A 192 -22.46 -21.06 14.54
N SER A 193 -22.94 -22.24 14.13
CA SER A 193 -24.38 -22.53 14.11
C SER A 193 -25.00 -22.47 15.50
N ASP A 194 -26.24 -22.00 15.57
CA ASP A 194 -27.17 -22.11 16.70
C ASP A 194 -27.43 -23.54 17.19
N LYS A 195 -27.12 -24.56 16.38
CA LYS A 195 -27.21 -25.99 16.77
C LYS A 195 -26.14 -26.41 17.78
N VAL A 196 -25.10 -25.59 18.01
CA VAL A 196 -24.02 -25.88 18.95
C VAL A 196 -24.36 -25.30 20.33
N PRO A 197 -24.20 -26.05 21.43
CA PRO A 197 -24.44 -25.51 22.77
C PRO A 197 -23.56 -24.30 23.10
N ALA A 198 -24.17 -23.24 23.66
CA ALA A 198 -23.46 -22.01 24.01
C ALA A 198 -22.30 -22.21 25.01
N ALA A 199 -22.39 -23.23 25.88
CA ALA A 199 -21.31 -23.59 26.81
C ALA A 199 -20.01 -24.00 26.11
N THR A 200 -20.10 -24.56 24.91
CA THR A 200 -18.95 -24.99 24.11
C THR A 200 -18.25 -23.81 23.44
N VAL A 201 -18.93 -22.68 23.26
CA VAL A 201 -18.40 -21.49 22.55
C VAL A 201 -17.23 -20.86 23.28
N THR A 202 -17.32 -20.72 24.61
CA THR A 202 -16.24 -20.14 25.43
C THR A 202 -15.00 -21.02 25.41
N ALA A 203 -15.16 -22.35 25.52
CA ALA A 203 -14.06 -23.30 25.43
C ALA A 203 -13.40 -23.28 24.04
N LEU A 204 -14.22 -23.15 22.99
CA LEU A 204 -13.74 -23.03 21.61
C LEU A 204 -12.93 -21.74 21.41
N GLN A 205 -13.39 -20.63 22.00
CA GLN A 205 -12.69 -19.35 21.93
C GLN A 205 -11.28 -19.45 22.53
N ASP A 206 -11.12 -20.08 23.70
CA ASP A 206 -9.81 -20.30 24.32
C ASP A 206 -8.91 -21.20 23.46
N GLN A 207 -9.50 -22.22 22.84
CA GLN A 207 -8.77 -23.13 21.95
C GLN A 207 -8.31 -22.42 20.67
N ILE A 208 -9.16 -21.56 20.08
CA ILE A 208 -8.82 -20.73 18.92
C ILE A 208 -7.67 -19.77 19.29
N GLN A 209 -7.77 -19.09 20.43
CA GLN A 209 -6.73 -18.16 20.91
C GLN A 209 -5.37 -18.86 21.07
N LYS A 210 -5.35 -20.07 21.64
CA LYS A 210 -4.12 -20.87 21.78
C LYS A 210 -3.59 -21.35 20.42
N ALA A 211 -4.47 -21.75 19.50
CA ALA A 211 -4.09 -22.26 18.19
C ALA A 211 -3.44 -21.17 17.29
N ILE A 212 -3.84 -19.91 17.44
CA ILE A 212 -3.32 -18.77 16.66
C ILE A 212 -2.15 -18.04 17.34
N GLY A 213 -1.81 -18.39 18.58
CA GLY A 213 -0.82 -17.66 19.36
C GLY A 213 -1.26 -16.23 19.68
N PHE A 214 -2.49 -16.07 20.18
CA PHE A 214 -3.13 -14.79 20.46
C PHE A 214 -2.28 -13.92 21.39
N ALA A 215 -2.02 -12.67 20.95
CA ALA A 215 -1.39 -11.64 21.75
C ALA A 215 -2.39 -10.50 22.02
N ALA A 216 -2.75 -10.28 23.29
CA ALA A 216 -3.78 -9.31 23.70
C ALA A 216 -3.50 -7.86 23.25
N ASN A 217 -2.24 -7.49 23.06
CA ASN A 217 -1.85 -6.14 22.64
C ASN A 217 -2.04 -5.89 21.12
N ARG A 218 -2.29 -6.93 20.34
CA ARG A 218 -2.16 -6.93 18.89
C ARG A 218 -3.37 -7.53 18.17
N ASP A 219 -3.91 -8.61 18.73
CA ASP A 219 -4.80 -9.53 18.04
C ASP A 219 -6.25 -9.35 18.49
N GLN A 220 -7.21 -9.69 17.61
CA GLN A 220 -8.64 -9.69 17.92
C GLN A 220 -9.29 -11.02 17.56
N VAL A 221 -10.12 -11.56 18.46
CA VAL A 221 -10.89 -12.78 18.24
C VAL A 221 -12.34 -12.53 18.60
N SER A 222 -13.24 -12.76 17.65
CA SER A 222 -14.68 -12.68 17.86
C SER A 222 -15.32 -14.02 17.50
N VAL A 223 -16.06 -14.60 18.44
CA VAL A 223 -16.83 -15.81 18.22
C VAL A 223 -18.30 -15.46 18.44
N LYS A 224 -19.15 -15.72 17.45
CA LYS A 224 -20.59 -15.46 17.53
C LYS A 224 -21.38 -16.65 17.02
N GLN A 225 -22.54 -16.88 17.62
CA GLN A 225 -23.50 -17.86 17.14
C GLN A 225 -24.54 -17.17 16.26
N VAL A 226 -24.84 -17.76 15.11
CA VAL A 226 -25.92 -17.32 14.21
C VAL A 226 -26.65 -18.53 13.66
N ALA A 227 -27.92 -18.34 13.28
CA ALA A 227 -28.65 -19.34 12.51
C ALA A 227 -28.13 -19.32 11.06
N PHE A 228 -27.61 -20.43 10.56
CA PHE A 228 -27.22 -20.54 9.17
C PHE A 228 -28.44 -20.77 8.27
N GLY A 229 -28.40 -20.17 7.08
CA GLY A 229 -29.42 -20.40 6.05
C GLY A 229 -29.45 -21.88 5.62
N PRO A 230 -30.55 -22.34 5.01
CA PRO A 230 -30.63 -23.70 4.48
C PRO A 230 -29.48 -23.98 3.51
N ASP A 231 -28.96 -25.21 3.60
CA ASP A 231 -27.74 -25.78 2.98
C ASP A 231 -27.67 -25.73 1.44
N SER A 232 -28.60 -25.01 0.78
CA SER A 232 -28.81 -25.05 -0.66
C SER A 232 -27.94 -24.08 -1.47
N LEU A 233 -27.09 -23.26 -0.85
CA LEU A 233 -26.31 -22.23 -1.56
C LEU A 233 -24.89 -22.67 -1.96
N VAL A 234 -24.41 -23.84 -1.53
CA VAL A 234 -23.00 -24.24 -1.70
C VAL A 234 -22.77 -25.32 -2.78
N VAL A 235 -23.83 -25.80 -3.46
CA VAL A 235 -23.70 -26.85 -4.51
C VAL A 235 -24.07 -26.36 -5.92
N GLN A 236 -24.62 -25.15 -6.06
CA GLN A 236 -25.24 -24.72 -7.33
C GLN A 236 -24.28 -24.05 -8.33
N GLU A 237 -22.98 -23.98 -8.04
CA GLU A 237 -21.97 -23.53 -9.02
C GLU A 237 -21.21 -24.70 -9.68
N ALA A 238 -21.25 -25.91 -9.10
CA ALA A 238 -20.52 -27.07 -9.62
C ALA A 238 -21.32 -27.96 -10.59
N GLN A 239 -22.64 -27.78 -10.70
CA GLN A 239 -23.50 -28.56 -11.62
C GLN A 239 -24.19 -27.71 -12.71
N ALA A 240 -24.01 -26.39 -12.69
CA ALA A 240 -24.63 -25.48 -13.67
C ALA A 240 -23.99 -25.52 -15.08
N SER A 241 -22.90 -26.27 -15.28
CA SER A 241 -22.28 -26.48 -16.61
C SER A 241 -22.57 -27.84 -17.23
N GLY A 242 -23.29 -28.75 -16.55
CA GLY A 242 -23.59 -30.10 -17.04
C GLY A 242 -25.04 -30.33 -17.50
N ASP A 243 -26.01 -29.65 -16.92
CA ASP A 243 -27.43 -30.01 -17.08
C ASP A 243 -28.30 -28.95 -17.81
N ALA A 244 -27.68 -27.91 -18.38
CA ALA A 244 -28.39 -26.90 -19.17
C ALA A 244 -28.88 -27.40 -20.55
N ALA A 245 -28.49 -28.62 -20.98
CA ALA A 245 -28.87 -29.17 -22.29
C ALA A 245 -30.09 -30.11 -22.25
N ALA A 246 -30.62 -30.49 -21.08
CA ALA A 246 -31.69 -31.50 -20.96
C ALA A 246 -33.04 -30.96 -20.44
N ALA A 247 -33.10 -29.72 -19.94
CA ALA A 247 -34.31 -29.16 -19.33
C ALA A 247 -35.22 -28.36 -20.28
N GLU A 248 -34.86 -28.21 -21.56
CA GLU A 248 -35.62 -27.34 -22.48
C GLU A 248 -36.85 -28.01 -23.15
N LYS A 249 -37.07 -29.32 -22.99
CA LYS A 249 -38.16 -30.04 -23.70
C LYS A 249 -39.37 -30.46 -22.87
N LYS A 250 -39.49 -30.09 -21.59
CA LYS A 250 -40.62 -30.57 -20.75
C LYS A 250 -41.33 -29.52 -19.89
N GLY A 251 -41.26 -28.25 -20.27
CA GLY A 251 -41.89 -27.14 -19.51
C GLY A 251 -43.07 -26.43 -20.17
N LEU A 252 -43.30 -26.59 -21.48
CA LEU A 252 -44.22 -25.68 -22.20
C LEU A 252 -45.70 -26.11 -22.23
N LEU A 253 -46.05 -27.32 -21.77
CA LEU A 253 -47.42 -27.84 -21.87
C LEU A 253 -48.17 -27.98 -20.54
N ALA A 254 -47.61 -27.51 -19.43
CA ALA A 254 -48.20 -27.70 -18.10
C ALA A 254 -48.49 -26.39 -17.35
N SER A 255 -49.08 -25.40 -18.03
CA SER A 255 -49.58 -24.17 -17.38
C SER A 255 -51.09 -24.05 -17.60
N PRO A 256 -51.91 -23.84 -16.54
CA PRO A 256 -53.38 -23.97 -16.59
C PRO A 256 -54.12 -22.81 -17.29
N ALA A 257 -53.44 -22.05 -18.16
CA ALA A 257 -53.99 -20.86 -18.81
C ALA A 257 -54.54 -21.12 -20.24
N PHE A 258 -54.44 -22.35 -20.76
CA PHE A 258 -54.89 -22.71 -22.11
C PHE A 258 -56.33 -23.24 -22.12
N THR A 259 -57.29 -22.36 -21.87
CA THR A 259 -58.68 -22.57 -22.30
C THR A 259 -58.92 -21.83 -23.63
N PRO A 260 -59.63 -22.44 -24.61
CA PRO A 260 -59.75 -21.90 -25.97
C PRO A 260 -60.41 -20.51 -26.04
N VAL A 261 -61.10 -20.10 -24.97
CA VAL A 261 -61.78 -18.79 -24.87
C VAL A 261 -60.81 -17.64 -24.61
N ASN A 262 -59.68 -17.88 -23.93
CA ASN A 262 -58.71 -16.82 -23.61
C ASN A 262 -57.72 -16.53 -24.75
N ILE A 263 -57.45 -17.51 -25.61
CA ILE A 263 -56.60 -17.37 -26.81
C ILE A 263 -57.26 -16.45 -27.85
N ALA A 264 -58.58 -16.53 -28.01
CA ALA A 264 -59.32 -15.64 -28.91
C ALA A 264 -59.25 -14.17 -28.44
N LYS A 265 -59.29 -13.90 -27.14
CA LYS A 265 -59.20 -12.54 -26.60
C LYS A 265 -57.81 -11.93 -26.75
N THR A 266 -56.74 -12.70 -26.50
CA THR A 266 -55.37 -12.18 -26.59
C THR A 266 -54.94 -11.95 -28.03
N THR A 267 -55.37 -12.81 -28.97
CA THR A 267 -55.09 -12.61 -30.41
C THR A 267 -55.77 -11.35 -30.96
N ILE A 268 -57.02 -11.07 -30.58
CA ILE A 268 -57.71 -9.82 -30.99
C ILE A 268 -57.01 -8.58 -30.40
N ALA A 269 -56.54 -8.64 -29.15
CA ALA A 269 -55.80 -7.54 -28.53
C ALA A 269 -54.46 -7.25 -29.24
N ILE A 270 -53.72 -8.29 -29.63
CA ILE A 270 -52.44 -8.15 -30.35
C ILE A 270 -52.66 -7.60 -31.77
N ILE A 271 -53.70 -8.07 -32.47
CA ILE A 271 -54.04 -7.56 -33.82
C ILE A 271 -54.51 -6.11 -33.73
N GLY A 272 -55.29 -5.75 -32.72
CA GLY A 272 -55.70 -4.37 -32.45
C GLY A 272 -54.50 -3.45 -32.18
N LEU A 273 -53.55 -3.90 -31.37
CA LEU A 273 -52.32 -3.16 -31.07
C LEU A 273 -51.48 -2.94 -32.35
N LEU A 274 -51.35 -3.97 -33.20
CA LEU A 274 -50.63 -3.86 -34.46
C LEU A 274 -51.33 -2.93 -35.46
N LEU A 275 -52.67 -2.92 -35.49
CA LEU A 275 -53.45 -1.99 -36.32
C LEU A 275 -53.29 -0.53 -35.86
N VAL A 276 -53.29 -0.29 -34.55
CA VAL A 276 -53.05 1.04 -33.97
C VAL A 276 -51.63 1.52 -34.29
N LEU A 277 -50.61 0.66 -34.13
CA LEU A 277 -49.23 0.99 -34.50
C LEU A 277 -49.08 1.23 -36.00
N PHE A 278 -49.76 0.46 -36.85
CA PHE A 278 -49.75 0.65 -38.30
C PHE A 278 -50.41 1.98 -38.71
N LEU A 279 -51.55 2.33 -38.11
CA LEU A 279 -52.23 3.61 -38.35
C LEU A 279 -51.43 4.81 -37.83
N ALA A 280 -50.78 4.68 -36.66
CA ALA A 280 -49.86 5.70 -36.13
C ALA A 280 -48.65 5.90 -37.05
N ARG A 281 -48.05 4.81 -37.56
CA ARG A 281 -46.93 4.87 -38.51
C ARG A 281 -47.35 5.47 -39.85
N ARG A 282 -48.57 5.17 -40.31
CA ARG A 282 -49.16 5.75 -41.54
C ARG A 282 -49.50 7.24 -41.38
N SER A 283 -49.93 7.68 -40.20
CA SER A 283 -50.23 9.09 -39.96
C SER A 283 -48.97 9.93 -39.80
N LEU A 284 -47.90 9.39 -39.20
CA LEU A 284 -46.59 10.04 -39.14
C LEU A 284 -45.96 10.19 -40.53
N ARG A 285 -46.12 9.22 -41.43
CA ARG A 285 -45.64 9.35 -42.83
C ARG A 285 -46.33 10.48 -43.59
N ARG A 286 -47.58 10.82 -43.28
CA ARG A 286 -48.27 12.00 -43.85
C ARG A 286 -47.78 13.33 -43.29
N ARG A 287 -47.01 13.33 -42.19
CA ARG A 287 -46.41 14.52 -41.57
C ARG A 287 -44.93 14.71 -41.91
N GLN A 288 -44.35 13.83 -42.73
CA GLN A 288 -42.92 13.86 -43.09
C GLN A 288 -42.63 14.33 -44.53
N THR A 289 -43.65 14.62 -45.35
CA THR A 289 -43.49 15.31 -46.66
C THR A 289 -43.30 16.82 -46.53
N GLY A 290 -42.60 17.28 -45.48
CA GLY A 290 -42.32 18.70 -45.22
C GLY A 290 -40.84 19.00 -44.93
N LEU A 291 -39.95 18.01 -45.06
CA LEU A 291 -38.53 18.16 -44.72
C LEU A 291 -37.59 17.57 -45.79
N GLU A 292 -38.00 17.57 -47.06
CA GLU A 292 -37.13 17.28 -48.22
C GLU A 292 -36.68 18.55 -48.96
N GLY A 293 -36.58 19.68 -48.25
CA GLY A 293 -36.12 20.96 -48.81
C GLY A 293 -34.72 21.40 -48.37
N ILE A 294 -34.03 20.66 -47.48
CA ILE A 294 -32.81 21.16 -46.80
C ILE A 294 -31.63 20.17 -46.92
N LEU A 295 -31.72 19.19 -47.83
CA LEU A 295 -30.69 18.17 -48.00
C LEU A 295 -29.76 18.29 -49.23
N PRO A 296 -29.91 19.22 -50.20
CA PRO A 296 -28.92 19.34 -51.27
C PRO A 296 -27.79 20.36 -51.02
N GLU A 297 -27.76 21.11 -49.92
CA GLU A 297 -26.74 22.19 -49.74
C GLU A 297 -25.47 21.75 -48.97
N LEU A 298 -25.45 20.55 -48.38
CA LEU A 298 -24.29 20.04 -47.60
C LEU A 298 -23.47 18.96 -48.32
N LEU A 299 -23.82 18.62 -49.57
CA LEU A 299 -23.10 17.62 -50.38
C LEU A 299 -22.36 18.22 -51.59
N GLU A 300 -22.37 19.55 -51.77
CA GLU A 300 -21.71 20.26 -52.87
C GLU A 300 -20.48 21.09 -52.45
N SER A 301 -19.89 20.82 -51.28
CA SER A 301 -18.56 21.37 -50.94
C SER A 301 -17.53 20.24 -50.83
N GLY A 302 -16.70 20.15 -51.89
CA GLY A 302 -15.57 19.24 -51.95
C GLY A 302 -14.46 19.57 -50.94
N PRO A 303 -13.42 18.72 -50.85
CA PRO A 303 -12.44 18.75 -49.78
C PRO A 303 -11.51 19.98 -49.85
N VAL A 304 -11.44 20.73 -48.75
CA VAL A 304 -10.52 21.87 -48.58
C VAL A 304 -9.13 21.39 -48.10
N PRO A 305 -8.03 21.91 -48.68
CA PRO A 305 -6.66 21.45 -48.41
C PRO A 305 -6.09 21.93 -47.07
N VAL A 306 -5.06 21.20 -46.61
CA VAL A 306 -4.40 21.20 -45.28
C VAL A 306 -3.62 22.48 -44.93
N ALA A 307 -3.94 23.62 -45.54
CA ALA A 307 -3.26 24.91 -45.33
C ALA A 307 -3.98 25.84 -44.33
N ALA A 308 -5.06 25.40 -43.69
CA ALA A 308 -5.83 26.19 -42.73
C ALA A 308 -5.54 25.87 -41.24
N LEU A 309 -4.56 25.02 -40.95
CA LEU A 309 -4.09 24.74 -39.57
C LEU A 309 -2.90 25.64 -39.22
N GLN A 310 -3.13 26.95 -39.18
CA GLN A 310 -2.14 27.89 -38.67
C GLN A 310 -2.74 28.68 -37.50
N GLU A 311 -2.28 28.30 -36.31
CA GLU A 311 -2.34 29.07 -35.06
C GLU A 311 -1.81 30.51 -35.30
N PRO A 312 -2.34 31.52 -34.59
CA PRO A 312 -1.72 31.80 -33.29
C PRO A 312 -2.63 32.40 -32.19
N ALA A 313 -2.15 32.16 -30.95
CA ALA A 313 -2.16 33.05 -29.79
C ALA A 313 -3.44 33.21 -28.95
N ALA A 314 -3.44 32.58 -27.77
CA ALA A 314 -3.78 33.26 -26.53
C ALA A 314 -3.05 32.63 -25.31
N PRO A 315 -2.67 33.43 -24.31
CA PRO A 315 -1.75 33.07 -23.22
C PRO A 315 -2.48 32.37 -22.06
N GLN A 316 -1.74 31.60 -21.24
CA GLN A 316 -1.74 31.67 -19.76
C GLN A 316 -1.12 30.42 -19.13
N ALA A 317 0.20 30.46 -18.95
CA ALA A 317 0.94 29.62 -18.02
C ALA A 317 0.76 30.11 -16.56
N ALA A 318 -0.49 30.14 -16.05
CA ALA A 318 -0.79 30.69 -14.73
C ALA A 318 -1.89 29.95 -13.92
N GLN A 319 -2.15 28.67 -14.17
CA GLN A 319 -3.14 27.88 -13.40
C GLN A 319 -2.56 26.66 -12.67
N LEU A 320 -1.28 26.72 -12.28
CA LEU A 320 -0.65 25.68 -11.45
C LEU A 320 -0.71 25.94 -9.94
N MET A 321 -1.56 26.85 -9.48
CA MET A 321 -1.85 27.01 -8.04
C MET A 321 -3.32 27.34 -7.84
N GLY A 322 -4.10 26.33 -7.46
CA GLY A 322 -5.47 26.50 -7.03
C GLY A 322 -6.12 25.14 -6.86
N LEU A 323 -6.46 24.79 -5.61
CA LEU A 323 -7.22 23.60 -5.27
C LEU A 323 -8.32 23.38 -6.30
N VAL A 324 -8.34 22.20 -6.92
CA VAL A 324 -9.40 21.78 -7.85
C VAL A 324 -10.69 21.67 -7.04
N LYS A 325 -11.39 22.79 -6.91
CA LYS A 325 -12.76 22.85 -6.38
C LYS A 325 -13.63 21.96 -7.24
N SER A 326 -14.41 21.10 -6.60
CA SER A 326 -15.23 20.10 -7.29
C SER A 326 -16.23 20.80 -8.24
N PRO A 327 -16.65 20.17 -9.35
CA PRO A 327 -17.62 20.77 -10.27
C PRO A 327 -18.95 21.15 -9.58
N ILE A 328 -19.28 20.50 -8.46
CA ILE A 328 -20.44 20.79 -7.63
C ILE A 328 -20.30 22.14 -6.93
N GLU A 329 -19.11 22.49 -6.43
CA GLU A 329 -18.88 23.79 -5.78
C GLU A 329 -19.01 24.95 -6.76
N LYS A 330 -18.53 24.79 -8.00
CA LYS A 330 -18.71 25.80 -9.05
C LYS A 330 -20.18 26.00 -9.40
N GLN A 331 -20.96 24.91 -9.47
CA GLN A 331 -22.39 25.00 -9.74
C GLN A 331 -23.17 25.63 -8.57
N MET A 332 -22.75 25.40 -7.33
CA MET A 332 -23.35 26.03 -6.15
C MET A 332 -22.99 27.52 -6.04
N GLU A 333 -21.77 27.91 -6.41
CA GLU A 333 -21.36 29.31 -6.46
C GLU A 333 -22.08 30.07 -7.57
N GLU A 334 -22.25 29.45 -8.75
CA GLU A 334 -23.04 30.03 -9.85
C GLU A 334 -24.53 30.16 -9.50
N LEU A 335 -25.11 29.17 -8.82
CA LEU A 335 -26.49 29.23 -8.32
C LEU A 335 -26.67 30.31 -7.24
N ALA A 336 -25.70 30.47 -6.34
CA ALA A 336 -25.73 31.48 -5.29
C ALA A 336 -25.69 32.91 -5.86
N LEU A 337 -24.88 33.15 -6.90
CA LEU A 337 -24.76 34.46 -7.53
C LEU A 337 -25.97 34.79 -8.41
N ARG A 338 -26.54 33.80 -9.10
CA ARG A 338 -27.60 34.03 -10.09
C ARG A 338 -29.01 33.97 -9.51
N LYS A 339 -29.21 33.21 -8.42
CA LYS A 339 -30.53 33.00 -7.78
C LYS A 339 -30.40 32.84 -6.25
N PRO A 340 -30.19 33.95 -5.52
CA PRO A 340 -30.02 33.90 -4.06
C PRO A 340 -31.26 33.36 -3.32
N ASP A 341 -32.47 33.61 -3.84
CA ASP A 341 -33.72 33.17 -3.21
C ASP A 341 -33.89 31.64 -3.18
N ASP A 342 -33.39 30.94 -4.20
CA ASP A 342 -33.50 29.49 -4.27
C ASP A 342 -32.46 28.80 -3.37
N MET A 343 -31.27 29.38 -3.21
CA MET A 343 -30.29 28.94 -2.21
C MET A 343 -30.79 29.15 -0.78
N ALA A 344 -31.48 30.27 -0.51
CA ALA A 344 -32.08 30.52 0.80
C ALA A 344 -33.15 29.47 1.16
N LYS A 345 -33.97 29.03 0.20
CA LYS A 345 -34.93 27.93 0.40
C LYS A 345 -34.24 26.60 0.70
N LEU A 346 -33.12 26.32 0.03
CA LEU A 346 -32.34 25.10 0.22
C LEU A 346 -31.72 25.03 1.62
N ILE A 347 -31.10 26.12 2.07
CA ILE A 347 -30.57 26.25 3.44
C ILE A 347 -31.71 26.16 4.46
N ARG A 348 -32.85 26.80 4.20
CA ARG A 348 -34.01 26.74 5.10
C ARG A 348 -34.57 25.33 5.23
N GLY A 349 -34.63 24.58 4.12
CA GLY A 349 -35.04 23.17 4.12
C GLY A 349 -34.14 22.31 5.00
N TRP A 350 -32.82 22.50 4.91
CA TRP A 350 -31.85 21.78 5.74
C TRP A 350 -31.92 22.18 7.21
N LEU A 351 -32.26 23.44 7.51
CA LEU A 351 -32.44 23.91 8.88
C LEU A 351 -33.72 23.35 9.53
N THR A 352 -34.77 23.13 8.75
CA THR A 352 -36.05 22.56 9.24
C THR A 352 -36.04 21.04 9.39
N GLN A 353 -35.03 20.36 8.85
CA GLN A 353 -34.97 18.90 8.82
C GLN A 353 -34.01 18.32 9.89
N ARG A 354 -33.74 19.08 10.95
CA ARG A 354 -32.91 18.67 12.08
C ARG A 354 -33.67 18.69 13.39
#